data_AF-A0A371ARZ3-F1
#
_entry.id   AF-A0A371ARZ3-F1
#
_cell.length_a   1.000
_cell.length_b   1.000
_cell.length_c   1.000
_cell.angle_alpha   90.00
_cell.angle_beta   90.00
_cell.angle_gamma   90.00
#
_symmetry.space_group_name_H-M   'P 1'
#
loop_
_entity.id
_entity.type
_entity.pdbx_description
1 polymer ?
#
loop_
_entity_poly.entity_id
_entity_poly.type
_entity_poly.pdbx_seq_one_letter_code
_entity_poly.pdbx_strand_id
1 'polypeptide(L)'
;MEQSMETEKNSLQINLNHLTSNKTASTAILTKMQEQRGKLVAQMNLISNLQEDVRQYDMSKNDYWQGQKEEMAENLQKVLETNLTDYYDACDTLKSQIDSAISRANNSITNIQAQIDTTTTQLASIEKNQN
;
A
#
# COMPACT_ATOMS: atom_id res chain seq x y z
N MET A 1 -0.26 -37.76 33.27
CA MET A 1 -0.30 -36.29 33.38
C MET A 1 0.85 -35.66 32.58
N GLU A 2 2.10 -36.09 32.78
CA GLU A 2 3.28 -35.61 32.02
C GLU A 2 3.17 -35.75 30.50
N GLN A 3 2.77 -36.93 30.00
CA GLN A 3 2.61 -37.18 28.56
C GLN A 3 1.58 -36.25 27.87
N SER A 4 0.55 -35.83 28.62
CA SER A 4 -0.48 -34.90 28.13
C SER A 4 0.05 -33.47 28.05
N MET A 5 0.82 -33.03 29.05
CA MET A 5 1.44 -31.69 29.07
C MET A 5 2.51 -31.56 27.98
N GLU A 6 3.29 -32.61 27.73
CA GLU A 6 4.29 -32.62 26.67
C GLU A 6 3.65 -32.53 25.27
N THR A 7 2.51 -33.20 25.07
CA THR A 7 1.76 -33.12 23.81
C THR A 7 1.20 -31.72 23.56
N GLU A 8 0.67 -31.07 24.61
CA GLU A 8 0.18 -29.69 24.55
C GLU A 8 1.31 -28.70 24.26
N LYS A 9 2.46 -28.83 24.95
CA LYS A 9 3.65 -28.01 24.72
C LYS A 9 4.10 -28.06 23.26
N ASN A 10 4.20 -29.26 22.70
CA ASN A 10 4.61 -29.44 21.30
C ASN A 10 3.61 -28.81 20.32
N SER A 11 2.31 -28.91 20.60
CA SER A 11 1.26 -28.30 19.77
C SER A 11 1.32 -26.77 19.80
N LEU A 12 1.53 -26.17 20.97
CA LEU A 12 1.69 -24.73 21.12
C LEU A 12 2.97 -24.21 20.46
N GLN A 13 4.07 -24.98 20.54
CA GLN A 13 5.32 -24.63 19.88
C GLN A 13 5.18 -24.62 18.34
N ILE A 14 4.47 -25.60 17.78
CA ILE A 14 4.16 -25.63 16.34
C ILE A 14 3.34 -24.40 15.95
N ASN A 15 2.31 -24.06 16.73
CA ASN A 15 1.48 -22.88 16.47
C ASN A 15 2.29 -21.58 16.54
N LEU A 16 3.18 -21.44 17.53
CA LEU A 16 4.06 -20.28 17.67
C LEU A 16 4.96 -20.09 16.45
N ASN A 17 5.52 -21.18 15.93
CA ASN A 17 6.36 -21.15 14.72
C ASN A 17 5.55 -20.70 13.49
N HIS A 18 4.31 -21.18 13.35
CA HIS A 18 3.39 -20.78 12.28
C HIS A 18 3.02 -19.30 12.37
N LEU A 19 2.63 -18.81 13.55
CA LEU A 19 2.27 -17.41 13.78
C LEU A 19 3.45 -16.47 13.49
N THR A 20 4.66 -16.85 13.93
CA THR A 20 5.89 -16.09 13.67
C THR A 20 6.18 -15.98 12.16
N SER A 21 6.02 -17.08 11.44
CA SER A 21 6.18 -17.11 9.98
C SER A 21 5.15 -16.22 9.28
N ASN A 22 3.88 -16.30 9.70
CA ASN A 22 2.79 -15.47 9.16
C ASN A 22 3.00 -13.97 9.43
N LYS A 23 3.46 -13.60 10.62
CA LYS A 23 3.82 -12.22 10.96
C LYS A 23 4.91 -11.69 10.04
N THR A 24 5.95 -12.49 9.82
CA THR A 24 7.08 -12.14 8.96
C THR A 24 6.63 -11.93 7.51
N ALA A 25 5.84 -12.86 6.97
CA ALA A 25 5.30 -12.75 5.62
C ALA A 25 4.40 -11.51 5.46
N SER A 26 3.52 -11.26 6.43
CA SER A 26 2.62 -10.09 6.43
C SER A 26 3.39 -8.77 6.50
N THR A 27 4.45 -8.72 7.30
CA THR A 27 5.32 -7.54 7.41
C THR A 27 6.03 -7.25 6.08
N ALA A 28 6.55 -8.29 5.40
CA ALA A 28 7.17 -8.12 4.09
C ALA A 28 6.18 -7.63 3.02
N ILE A 29 4.94 -8.11 3.06
CA ILE A 29 3.86 -7.65 2.18
C ILE A 29 3.51 -6.18 2.46
N LEU A 30 3.41 -5.79 3.74
CA LEU A 30 3.17 -4.41 4.16
C LEU A 30 4.27 -3.47 3.64
N THR A 31 5.54 -3.83 3.80
CA THR A 31 6.68 -3.03 3.28
C THR A 31 6.54 -2.81 1.77
N LYS A 32 6.25 -3.86 1.00
CA LYS A 32 6.03 -3.74 -0.45
C LYS A 32 4.87 -2.80 -0.79
N MET A 33 3.76 -2.87 -0.06
CA MET A 33 2.63 -1.94 -0.27
C MET A 33 3.02 -0.48 0.00
N GLN A 34 3.79 -0.22 1.06
CA GLN A 34 4.29 1.11 1.39
C GLN A 34 5.22 1.65 0.31
N GLU A 35 6.09 0.81 -0.26
CA GLU A 35 6.94 1.18 -1.41
C GLU A 35 6.12 1.54 -2.64
N GLN A 36 5.11 0.71 -2.99
CA GLN A 36 4.24 0.98 -4.14
C GLN A 36 3.43 2.26 -3.96
N ARG A 37 2.93 2.52 -2.75
CA ARG A 37 2.30 3.79 -2.39
C ARG A 37 3.24 4.98 -2.64
N GLY A 38 4.50 4.87 -2.22
CA GLY A 38 5.50 5.92 -2.44
C GLY A 38 5.76 6.20 -3.92
N LYS A 39 5.89 5.14 -4.74
CA LYS A 39 6.04 5.26 -6.20
C LYS A 39 4.83 5.92 -6.84
N LEU A 40 3.62 5.55 -6.42
CA LEU A 40 2.38 6.15 -6.94
C LEU A 40 2.28 7.64 -6.61
N VAL A 41 2.61 8.06 -5.38
CA VAL A 41 2.63 9.50 -5.02
C VAL A 41 3.63 10.28 -5.88
N ALA A 42 4.80 9.71 -6.19
CA ALA A 42 5.75 10.36 -7.09
C ALA A 42 5.20 10.52 -8.52
N GLN A 43 4.47 9.54 -9.03
CA GLN A 43 3.79 9.63 -10.33
C GLN A 43 2.66 10.67 -10.32
N MET A 44 1.85 10.71 -9.26
CA MET A 44 0.80 11.73 -9.08
C MET A 44 1.39 13.15 -9.13
N ASN A 45 2.51 13.39 -8.45
CA ASN A 45 3.19 14.70 -8.51
C ASN A 45 3.67 15.05 -9.92
N LEU A 46 4.18 14.07 -10.68
CA LEU A 46 4.59 14.28 -12.08
C LEU A 46 3.37 14.66 -12.95
N ILE A 47 2.25 13.96 -12.80
CA ILE A 47 1.01 14.25 -13.54
C ILE A 47 0.50 15.65 -13.20
N SER A 48 0.52 16.01 -11.92
CA SER A 48 0.11 17.35 -11.47
C SER A 48 0.98 18.46 -12.09
N ASN A 49 2.29 18.23 -12.23
CA ASN A 49 3.18 19.19 -12.90
C ASN A 49 2.88 19.27 -14.39
N LEU A 50 2.65 18.13 -15.06
CA LEU A 50 2.28 18.10 -16.48
C LEU A 50 0.95 18.81 -16.74
N GLN A 51 -0.03 18.69 -15.84
CA GLN A 51 -1.28 19.44 -15.94
C GLN A 51 -1.04 20.95 -15.90
N GLU A 52 -0.15 21.42 -15.03
CA GLU A 52 0.21 22.83 -14.97
C GLU A 52 0.97 23.28 -16.23
N ASP A 53 1.93 22.48 -16.70
CA ASP A 53 2.67 22.77 -17.93
C ASP A 53 1.73 22.88 -19.15
N VAL A 54 0.76 21.98 -19.26
CA VAL A 54 -0.26 22.03 -20.33
C VAL A 54 -1.15 23.26 -20.16
N ARG A 55 -1.57 23.62 -18.95
CA ARG A 55 -2.42 24.79 -18.68
C ARG A 55 -1.73 26.11 -19.02
N GLN A 56 -0.43 26.20 -18.74
CA GLN A 56 0.37 27.39 -19.00
C GLN A 56 0.90 27.47 -20.44
N TYR A 57 0.69 26.42 -21.23
CA TYR A 57 1.13 26.40 -22.62
C TYR A 57 0.34 27.40 -23.47
N ASP A 58 1.02 28.45 -23.92
CA ASP A 58 0.44 29.54 -24.72
C ASP A 58 0.94 29.45 -26.17
N MET A 59 0.03 29.05 -27.07
CA MET A 59 0.32 28.84 -28.49
C MET A 59 0.26 30.12 -29.32
N SER A 60 -0.41 31.15 -28.79
CA SER A 60 -0.57 32.44 -29.46
C SER A 60 0.76 33.19 -29.60
N LYS A 61 1.73 32.90 -28.72
CA LYS A 61 3.08 33.48 -28.72
C LYS A 61 3.94 33.16 -29.94
N ASN A 62 3.52 32.24 -30.81
CA ASN A 62 4.34 31.78 -31.92
C ASN A 62 3.99 32.39 -33.29
N ASP A 63 2.99 33.28 -33.43
CA ASP A 63 2.52 33.92 -34.69
C ASP A 63 2.19 32.99 -35.89
N TYR A 64 2.59 31.72 -35.85
CA TYR A 64 2.44 30.69 -36.88
C TYR A 64 1.09 29.96 -36.85
N TRP A 65 0.29 30.18 -35.80
CA TRP A 65 -0.83 29.31 -35.44
C TRP A 65 -2.21 29.92 -35.69
N GLN A 66 -2.36 31.03 -36.40
CA GLN A 66 -3.67 31.68 -36.56
C GLN A 66 -4.73 30.85 -37.31
N GLY A 67 -6.01 31.02 -36.94
CA GLY A 67 -7.17 30.44 -37.61
C GLY A 67 -7.43 28.98 -37.21
N GLN A 68 -7.67 28.09 -38.18
CA GLN A 68 -8.00 26.68 -37.91
C GLN A 68 -6.92 25.92 -37.11
N LYS A 69 -5.66 26.35 -37.23
CA LYS A 69 -4.55 25.75 -36.49
C LYS A 69 -4.59 26.08 -35.00
N GLU A 70 -5.03 27.29 -34.65
CA GLU A 70 -5.20 27.78 -33.27
C GLU A 70 -6.27 26.96 -32.58
N GLU A 71 -7.45 26.91 -33.21
CA GLU A 71 -8.61 26.17 -32.73
C GLU A 71 -8.30 24.68 -32.54
N MET A 72 -7.59 24.06 -33.49
CA MET A 72 -7.17 22.66 -33.37
C MET A 72 -6.25 22.44 -32.16
N ALA A 73 -5.34 23.38 -31.92
CA ALA A 73 -4.35 23.26 -30.87
C ALA A 73 -4.97 23.56 -29.48
N GLU A 74 -5.89 24.52 -29.37
CA GLU A 74 -6.68 24.78 -28.15
C GLU A 74 -7.55 23.58 -27.78
N ASN A 75 -8.20 22.97 -28.77
CA ASN A 75 -8.95 21.74 -28.57
C ASN A 75 -8.05 20.59 -28.09
N LEU A 76 -6.85 20.47 -28.65
CA LEU A 76 -5.88 19.46 -28.21
C LEU A 76 -5.42 19.68 -26.77
N GLN A 77 -5.13 20.93 -26.38
CA GLN A 77 -4.78 21.30 -25.02
C GLN A 77 -5.89 20.89 -24.04
N LYS A 78 -7.13 21.27 -24.33
CA LYS A 78 -8.31 20.92 -23.50
C LYS A 78 -8.49 19.40 -23.34
N VAL A 79 -8.31 18.64 -24.42
CA VAL A 79 -8.37 17.17 -24.38
C VAL A 79 -7.26 16.60 -23.51
N LEU A 80 -6.03 17.12 -23.61
CA LEU A 80 -4.91 16.69 -22.78
C LEU A 80 -5.13 17.00 -21.30
N GLU A 81 -5.62 18.20 -20.96
CA GLU A 81 -5.97 18.55 -19.57
C GLU A 81 -7.01 17.62 -18.97
N THR A 82 -8.04 17.29 -19.75
CA THR A 82 -9.09 16.36 -19.33
C THR A 82 -8.51 14.97 -19.07
N ASN A 83 -7.74 14.43 -20.02
CA ASN A 83 -7.12 13.11 -19.89
C ASN A 83 -6.16 13.03 -18.70
N LEU A 84 -5.38 14.08 -18.44
CA LEU A 84 -4.48 14.13 -17.29
C LEU A 84 -5.25 14.18 -15.96
N THR A 85 -6.38 14.90 -15.93
CA THR A 85 -7.27 14.97 -14.76
C THR A 85 -7.89 13.62 -14.45
N ASP A 86 -8.46 12.96 -15.46
CA ASP A 86 -9.04 11.63 -15.31
C ASP A 86 -8.00 10.60 -14.82
N TYR A 87 -6.76 10.71 -15.33
CA TYR A 87 -5.66 9.84 -14.90
C TYR A 87 -5.23 10.13 -13.46
N TYR A 88 -5.16 11.41 -13.06
CA TYR A 88 -4.85 11.80 -11.69
C TYR A 88 -5.90 11.26 -10.70
N ASP A 89 -7.19 11.37 -11.02
CA ASP A 89 -8.29 10.87 -10.21
C ASP A 89 -8.26 9.34 -10.06
N ALA A 90 -7.90 8.63 -11.13
CA ALA A 90 -7.68 7.19 -11.09
C ALA A 90 -6.50 6.81 -10.17
N CYS A 91 -5.40 7.58 -10.23
CA CYS A 91 -4.27 7.40 -9.31
C CYS A 91 -4.66 7.66 -7.85
N ASP A 92 -5.46 8.68 -7.56
CA ASP A 92 -5.90 8.98 -6.20
C ASP A 92 -6.81 7.87 -5.63
N THR A 93 -7.71 7.34 -6.48
CA THR A 93 -8.52 6.17 -6.14
C THR A 93 -7.65 4.96 -5.79
N LEU A 94 -6.64 4.66 -6.61
CA LEU A 94 -5.69 3.57 -6.35
C LEU A 94 -4.90 3.80 -5.06
N LYS A 95 -4.46 5.03 -4.81
CA LYS A 95 -3.76 5.40 -3.58
C LYS A 95 -4.63 5.13 -2.35
N SER A 96 -5.91 5.49 -2.39
CA SER A 96 -6.87 5.22 -1.32
C SER A 96 -7.07 3.71 -1.07
N GLN A 97 -7.11 2.91 -2.13
CA GLN A 97 -7.19 1.44 -2.02
C GLN A 97 -5.92 0.85 -1.37
N ILE A 98 -4.73 1.36 -1.73
CA ILE A 98 -3.47 0.94 -1.11
C ILE A 98 -3.41 1.35 0.36
N ASP A 99 -3.81 2.59 0.70
CA ASP A 99 -3.88 3.08 2.08
C ASP A 99 -4.79 2.18 2.95
N SER A 100 -5.95 1.78 2.39
CA SER A 100 -6.87 0.84 3.04
C SER A 100 -6.28 -0.56 3.22
N ALA A 101 -5.52 -1.05 2.22
CA ALA A 101 -4.85 -2.34 2.31
C ALA A 101 -3.72 -2.35 3.37
N ILE A 102 -2.94 -1.27 3.44
CA ILE A 102 -1.91 -1.04 4.47
C ILE A 102 -2.53 -1.07 5.87
N SER A 103 -3.66 -0.39 6.07
CA SER A 103 -4.39 -0.39 7.35
C SER A 103 -4.83 -1.80 7.76
N ARG A 104 -5.43 -2.55 6.84
CA ARG A 104 -5.82 -3.96 7.09
C ARG A 104 -4.61 -4.84 7.43
N ALA A 105 -3.49 -4.67 6.73
CA ALA A 105 -2.26 -5.42 7.00
C ALA A 105 -1.69 -5.12 8.40
N ASN A 106 -1.66 -3.84 8.82
CA ASN A 106 -1.24 -3.45 10.16
C ASN A 106 -2.11 -4.07 11.26
N ASN A 107 -3.43 -4.06 11.08
CA ASN A 107 -4.36 -4.70 12.02
C ASN A 107 -4.12 -6.21 12.12
N SER A 108 -3.92 -6.88 10.98
CA SER A 108 -3.61 -8.30 10.95
C SER A 108 -2.30 -8.62 11.69
N ILE A 109 -1.24 -7.85 11.42
CA ILE A 109 0.07 -8.01 12.09
C ILE A 109 -0.06 -7.83 13.61
N THR A 110 -0.83 -6.83 14.04
CA THR A 110 -1.09 -6.56 15.47
C THR A 110 -1.82 -7.73 16.13
N ASN A 111 -2.85 -8.28 15.48
CA ASN A 111 -3.58 -9.43 15.99
C ASN A 111 -2.70 -10.69 16.06
N ILE A 112 -1.87 -10.95 15.04
CA ILE A 112 -0.91 -12.07 15.06
C ILE A 112 0.09 -11.89 16.19
N GLN A 113 0.57 -10.67 16.45
CA GLN A 113 1.47 -10.41 17.57
C GLN A 113 0.81 -10.73 18.91
N ALA A 114 -0.44 -10.31 19.13
CA ALA A 114 -1.15 -10.64 20.36
C ALA A 114 -1.33 -12.16 20.56
N GLN A 115 -1.54 -12.91 19.47
CA GLN A 115 -1.60 -14.37 19.50
C GLN A 115 -0.25 -14.98 19.86
N ILE A 116 0.85 -14.47 19.29
CA ILE A 116 2.23 -14.86 19.65
C ILE A 116 2.44 -14.67 21.15
N ASP A 117 2.14 -13.48 21.70
CA ASP A 117 2.34 -13.16 23.12
C ASP A 117 1.54 -14.10 24.03
N THR A 118 0.31 -14.44 23.63
CA THR A 118 -0.55 -15.38 24.35
C THR A 118 0.05 -16.79 24.36
N THR A 119 0.43 -17.31 23.19
CA THR A 119 1.02 -18.65 23.06
C THR A 119 2.36 -18.76 23.78
N THR A 120 3.19 -17.72 23.74
CA THR A 120 4.44 -17.66 24.51
C THR A 120 4.19 -17.72 26.02
N THR A 121 3.17 -17.02 26.51
CA THR A 121 2.79 -17.05 27.94
C THR A 121 2.29 -18.43 28.38
N GLN A 122 1.52 -19.10 27.52
CA GLN A 122 1.04 -20.46 27.77
C GLN A 122 2.20 -21.45 27.86
N LEU A 123 3.15 -21.39 26.92
CA LEU A 123 4.35 -22.23 26.94
C LEU A 123 5.16 -22.05 28.22
N ALA A 124 5.42 -20.80 28.63
CA ALA A 124 6.15 -20.52 29.87
C ALA A 124 5.43 -21.06 31.12
N SER A 125 4.10 -21.04 31.12
CA SER A 125 3.30 -21.58 32.23
C SER A 125 3.41 -23.11 32.33
N ILE A 126 3.42 -23.81 31.20
CA ILE A 126 3.62 -25.26 31.15
C ILE A 126 5.02 -25.63 31.67
N GLU A 127 6.05 -24.91 31.24
CA GLU A 127 7.44 -25.14 31.67
C GLU A 127 7.64 -24.93 33.18
N LYS A 128 6.93 -23.96 33.76
CA LYS A 128 6.95 -23.74 35.22
C LYS A 128 6.29 -24.88 36.00
N ASN A 129 5.26 -25.51 35.45
CA ASN A 129 4.56 -26.63 36.11
C ASN A 129 5.30 -27.98 35.98
N GLN A 130 6.38 -28.03 35.18
CA GLN A 130 7.23 -29.20 34.98
C GLN A 130 8.51 -29.17 35.85
N ASN A 131 8.84 -28.03 36.47
CA ASN A 131 10.00 -27.85 37.38
C ASN A 131 9.55 -27.73 38.84
#